data_AF-A0A7S0RGT4-F1
#
_entry.id   AF-A0A7S0RGT4-F1
#
_cell.length_a   1.000
_cell.length_b   1.000
_cell.length_c   1.000
_cell.angle_alpha   90.00
_cell.angle_beta   90.00
_cell.angle_gamma   90.00
#
_symmetry.space_group_name_H-M   'P 1'
#
loop_
_entity.id
_entity.type
_entity.pdbx_description
1 polymer ?
#
loop_
_entity_poly.entity_id
_entity_poly.type
_entity_poly.pdbx_seq_one_letter_code
_entity_poly.pdbx_strand_id
1 'polypeptide(L)'
;RERRERQKLREEKISMLVNAGLLSRQLSSTTTTADESFWFSIPNVGILSKYLVKGRAELENFLGRRRYHEILQKELEKRKLKFSELGVKFHVRDLLGRQKLTTVTTTCGPLLRLVKD
;
A
#
# COMPACT_ATOMS: atom_id res chain seq x y z
N ARG A 1 27.90 -16.37 29.61
CA ARG A 1 27.74 -14.89 29.67
C ARG A 1 27.06 -14.37 28.41
N GLU A 2 27.62 -14.66 27.23
CA GLU A 2 27.12 -14.20 25.92
C GLU A 2 25.63 -14.49 25.64
N ARG A 3 25.11 -15.67 26.01
CA ARG A 3 23.68 -15.99 25.80
C ARG A 3 22.74 -15.06 26.56
N ARG A 4 23.10 -14.66 27.79
CA ARG A 4 22.29 -13.74 28.62
C ARG A 4 22.31 -12.32 28.06
N GLU A 5 23.47 -11.91 27.55
CA GLU A 5 23.65 -10.59 26.95
C GLU A 5 22.86 -10.44 25.64
N ARG A 6 22.85 -11.48 24.80
CA ARG A 6 21.99 -11.53 23.61
C ARG A 6 20.50 -11.49 23.94
N GLN A 7 20.10 -12.19 24.99
CA GLN A 7 18.71 -12.19 25.44
C GLN A 7 18.28 -10.80 25.94
N LYS A 8 19.10 -10.15 26.75
CA LYS A 8 18.85 -8.79 27.23
C LYS A 8 18.73 -7.78 26.07
N LEU A 9 19.66 -7.84 25.11
CA LEU A 9 19.61 -6.98 23.92
C LEU A 9 18.35 -7.22 23.07
N ARG A 10 17.86 -8.46 23.00
CA ARG A 10 16.61 -8.79 22.32
C ARG A 10 15.41 -8.16 23.02
N GLU A 11 15.33 -8.28 24.34
CA GLU A 11 14.24 -7.71 25.14
C GLU A 11 14.22 -6.18 25.07
N GLU A 12 15.38 -5.53 25.12
CA GLU A 12 15.52 -4.07 24.94
C GLU A 12 15.00 -3.61 23.56
N LYS A 13 15.37 -4.33 22.48
CA LYS A 13 14.89 -4.02 21.13
C LYS A 13 13.38 -4.24 20.99
N ILE A 14 12.84 -5.32 21.55
CA ILE A 14 11.40 -5.59 21.52
C ILE A 14 10.65 -4.50 22.28
N SER A 15 11.11 -4.12 23.48
CA SER A 15 10.50 -3.04 24.26
C SER A 15 10.52 -1.72 23.50
N MET A 16 11.65 -1.38 22.87
CA MET A 16 11.76 -0.20 22.01
C MET A 16 10.72 -0.21 20.87
N LEU A 17 10.57 -1.34 20.16
CA LEU A 17 9.64 -1.46 19.04
C LEU A 17 8.16 -1.43 19.47
N VAL A 18 7.83 -2.01 20.62
CA VAL A 18 6.50 -1.93 21.21
C VAL A 18 6.17 -0.50 21.63
N ASN A 19 7.11 0.18 22.29
CA ASN A 19 6.93 1.58 22.71
C ASN A 19 6.84 2.54 21.50
N ALA A 20 7.52 2.21 20.41
CA ALA A 20 7.40 2.94 19.14
C ALA A 20 6.08 2.64 18.37
N GLY A 21 5.26 1.71 18.85
CA GLY A 21 4.02 1.30 18.19
C GLY A 21 4.23 0.53 16.88
N LEU A 22 5.41 -0.09 16.69
CA LEU A 22 5.75 -0.91 15.52
C LEU A 22 5.47 -2.40 15.75
N LEU A 23 5.34 -2.83 17.01
CA LEU A 23 4.97 -4.18 17.39
C LEU A 23 3.78 -4.18 18.36
N SER A 24 2.83 -5.08 18.12
CA SER A 24 1.71 -5.37 19.02
C SER A 24 1.78 -6.82 19.47
N ARG A 25 1.61 -7.09 20.77
CA ARG A 25 1.71 -8.45 21.32
C ARG A 25 0.49 -9.29 20.91
N GLN A 26 0.72 -10.52 20.46
CA GLN A 26 -0.36 -11.45 20.11
C GLN A 26 -0.81 -12.22 21.36
N LEU A 27 -2.04 -11.96 21.82
CA LEU A 27 -2.62 -12.59 23.01
C LEU A 27 -3.12 -14.04 22.80
N SER A 28 -3.18 -14.51 21.55
CA SER A 28 -3.86 -15.76 21.17
C SER A 28 -2.90 -16.93 20.88
N SER A 29 -1.65 -16.85 21.29
CA SER A 29 -0.68 -17.94 21.10
C SER A 29 -1.02 -19.12 22.02
N THR A 30 -1.92 -20.00 21.55
CA THR A 30 -2.16 -21.35 22.09
C THR A 30 -1.04 -22.34 21.73
N THR A 31 0.16 -21.85 21.40
CA THR A 31 1.35 -22.68 21.30
C THR A 31 2.04 -22.69 22.66
N THR A 32 2.01 -23.84 23.32
CA THR A 32 2.62 -24.19 24.62
C THR A 32 4.16 -24.17 24.59
N THR A 33 4.76 -23.24 23.86
CA THR A 33 6.21 -23.04 23.78
C THR A 33 6.48 -21.55 23.94
N ALA A 34 7.57 -21.22 24.64
CA ALA A 34 7.88 -19.91 25.20
C ALA A 34 8.23 -18.81 24.16
N ASP A 35 7.54 -18.79 23.02
CA ASP A 35 7.75 -17.87 21.92
C ASP A 35 6.66 -16.80 21.91
N GLU A 36 6.98 -15.70 22.57
CA GLU A 36 6.26 -14.42 22.47
C GLU A 36 6.07 -14.04 20.99
N SER A 37 4.84 -14.11 20.51
CA SER A 37 4.48 -13.76 19.13
C SER A 37 4.01 -12.30 19.06
N PHE A 38 4.45 -11.59 18.01
CA PHE A 38 4.14 -10.17 17.80
C PHE A 38 3.62 -9.92 16.39
N TRP A 39 2.65 -9.02 16.28
CA TRP A 39 2.18 -8.45 15.02
C TRP A 39 2.96 -7.17 14.70
N PHE A 40 3.35 -7.00 13.42
CA PHE A 40 3.84 -5.72 12.94
C PHE A 40 2.69 -4.73 12.81
N SER A 41 2.91 -3.54 13.36
CA SER A 41 1.99 -2.42 13.28
C SER A 41 2.55 -1.39 12.32
N ILE A 42 1.74 -0.98 11.34
CA ILE A 42 2.12 0.09 10.41
C ILE A 42 1.54 1.40 10.96
N PRO A 43 2.39 2.33 11.44
CA PRO A 43 1.91 3.61 11.94
C PRO A 43 1.21 4.36 10.81
N ASN A 44 0.14 5.07 11.14
CA ASN A 44 -0.65 5.87 10.19
C ASN A 44 -1.28 5.07 9.02
N VAL A 45 -1.44 3.75 9.15
CA VAL A 45 -2.05 2.92 8.10
C VAL A 45 -3.45 3.39 7.69
N GLY A 46 -4.21 4.02 8.61
CA GLY A 46 -5.51 4.61 8.28
C GLY A 46 -5.42 5.75 7.27
N ILE A 47 -4.41 6.61 7.38
CA ILE A 47 -4.16 7.71 6.43
C ILE A 47 -3.74 7.12 5.08
N LEU A 48 -2.83 6.15 5.09
CA LEU A 48 -2.40 5.45 3.87
C LEU A 48 -3.59 4.77 3.18
N SER A 49 -4.43 4.06 3.93
CA SER A 49 -5.64 3.40 3.42
C SER A 49 -6.61 4.40 2.81
N LYS A 50 -6.81 5.55 3.46
CA LYS A 50 -7.61 6.66 2.91
C LYS A 50 -7.05 7.14 1.57
N TYR A 51 -5.75 7.38 1.48
CA TYR A 51 -5.09 7.82 0.24
C TYR A 51 -5.17 6.77 -0.86
N LEU A 52 -5.09 5.48 -0.52
CA LEU A 52 -5.28 4.37 -1.45
C LEU A 52 -6.70 4.34 -2.01
N VAL A 53 -7.70 4.25 -1.13
CA VAL A 53 -9.11 4.12 -1.53
C VAL A 53 -9.56 5.34 -2.31
N LYS A 54 -9.26 6.55 -1.83
CA LYS A 54 -9.70 7.78 -2.51
C LYS A 54 -8.94 8.04 -3.81
N GLY A 55 -7.64 7.75 -3.87
CA GLY A 55 -6.86 7.93 -5.09
C GLY A 55 -7.31 6.99 -6.23
N ARG A 56 -7.63 5.73 -5.91
CA ARG A 56 -8.24 4.79 -6.86
C ARG A 56 -9.57 5.31 -7.39
N ALA A 57 -10.49 5.65 -6.49
CA ALA A 57 -11.80 6.16 -6.86
C ALA A 57 -11.70 7.44 -7.71
N GLU A 58 -10.73 8.31 -7.42
CA GLU A 58 -10.48 9.51 -8.23
C GLU A 58 -10.06 9.17 -9.66
N LEU A 59 -9.12 8.22 -9.85
CA LEU A 59 -8.70 7.78 -11.18
C LEU A 59 -9.79 7.03 -11.94
N GLU A 60 -10.50 6.12 -11.28
CA GLU A 60 -11.60 5.36 -11.88
C GLU A 60 -12.74 6.30 -12.32
N ASN A 61 -13.14 7.24 -11.46
CA ASN A 61 -14.14 8.25 -11.81
C ASN A 61 -13.67 9.16 -12.96
N PHE A 62 -12.40 9.54 -12.96
CA PHE A 62 -11.84 10.37 -14.02
C PHE A 62 -11.87 9.65 -15.37
N LEU A 63 -11.40 8.40 -15.41
CA LEU A 63 -11.40 7.58 -16.62
C LEU A 63 -12.82 7.22 -17.06
N GLY A 64 -13.71 6.88 -16.12
CA GLY A 64 -15.10 6.53 -16.38
C GLY A 64 -15.92 7.64 -17.04
N ARG A 65 -15.54 8.91 -16.84
CA ARG A 65 -16.18 10.06 -17.51
C ARG A 65 -15.68 10.30 -18.93
N ARG A 66 -14.61 9.64 -19.37
CA ARG A 66 -14.09 9.79 -20.74
C ARG A 66 -14.87 8.91 -21.69
N ARG A 67 -15.15 9.42 -22.89
CA ARG A 67 -15.88 8.71 -23.96
C ARG A 67 -15.43 7.25 -24.15
N TYR A 68 -14.12 7.02 -24.18
CA TYR A 68 -13.54 5.70 -24.43
C TYR A 68 -12.90 5.05 -23.19
N HIS A 69 -13.06 5.67 -22.02
CA HIS A 69 -12.51 5.14 -20.76
C HIS A 69 -10.99 4.88 -20.80
N GLU A 70 -10.28 5.63 -21.64
CA GLU A 70 -8.86 5.42 -21.91
C GLU A 70 -8.07 6.74 -21.98
N ILE A 71 -6.76 6.65 -21.74
CA ILE A 71 -5.82 7.76 -21.77
C ILE A 71 -4.39 7.25 -21.99
N LEU A 72 -3.53 8.04 -22.65
CA LEU A 72 -2.09 7.77 -22.67
C LEU A 72 -1.51 7.90 -21.26
N GLN A 73 -0.70 6.94 -20.84
CA GLN A 73 -0.10 6.92 -19.50
C GLN A 73 0.65 8.23 -19.18
N LYS A 74 1.44 8.73 -20.13
CA LYS A 74 2.19 9.99 -19.99
C LYS A 74 1.30 11.21 -19.71
N GLU A 75 0.07 11.22 -20.22
CA GLU A 75 -0.89 12.31 -19.98
C GLU A 75 -1.57 12.15 -18.62
N LEU A 76 -1.80 10.92 -18.18
CA LEU A 76 -2.36 10.66 -16.85
C LEU A 76 -1.36 11.06 -15.76
N GLU A 77 -0.08 10.72 -15.93
CA GLU A 77 0.99 10.97 -14.96
C GLU A 77 1.27 12.46 -14.71
N LYS A 78 0.90 13.35 -15.63
CA LYS A 78 1.00 14.81 -15.45
C LYS A 78 -0.03 15.37 -14.47
N ARG A 79 -1.07 14.60 -14.14
CA ARG A 79 -2.13 15.06 -13.24
C ARG A 79 -1.69 15.01 -11.79
N LYS A 80 -2.26 15.91 -11.00
CA LYS A 80 -2.18 15.87 -9.54
C LYS A 80 -3.48 15.31 -8.99
N LEU A 81 -3.39 14.33 -8.10
CA LEU A 81 -4.55 13.81 -7.37
C LEU A 81 -4.95 14.79 -6.26
N LYS A 82 -6.25 14.94 -6.05
CA LYS A 82 -6.80 15.81 -5.00
C LYS A 82 -6.91 15.08 -3.67
N PHE A 83 -7.18 13.78 -3.70
CA PHE A 83 -7.53 13.02 -2.50
C PHE A 83 -6.45 12.04 -2.04
N SER A 84 -5.29 12.04 -2.71
CA SER A 84 -4.18 11.16 -2.40
C SER A 84 -2.85 11.89 -2.54
N GLU A 85 -1.99 11.75 -1.55
CA GLU A 85 -0.59 12.17 -1.63
C GLU A 85 0.28 11.13 -2.34
N LEU A 86 -0.22 9.91 -2.51
CA LEU A 86 0.43 8.89 -3.33
C LEU A 86 0.33 9.34 -4.80
N GLY A 87 1.48 9.55 -5.44
CA GLY A 87 1.52 10.07 -6.82
C GLY A 87 0.77 9.19 -7.83
N VAL A 88 0.36 9.76 -8.96
CA VAL A 88 -0.45 9.05 -9.99
C VAL A 88 0.19 7.73 -10.44
N LYS A 89 1.52 7.71 -10.60
CA LYS A 89 2.28 6.49 -10.96
C LYS A 89 2.02 5.32 -10.01
N PHE A 90 1.88 5.61 -8.72
CA PHE A 90 1.59 4.59 -7.72
C PHE A 90 0.21 3.97 -7.99
N HIS A 91 -0.83 4.79 -8.12
CA HIS A 91 -2.19 4.32 -8.33
C HIS A 91 -2.39 3.62 -9.68
N VAL A 92 -1.70 4.08 -10.73
CA VAL A 92 -1.73 3.40 -12.04
C VAL A 92 -1.20 1.97 -11.91
N ARG A 93 -0.05 1.77 -11.26
CA ARG A 93 0.53 0.44 -11.04
C ARG A 93 -0.35 -0.43 -10.17
N ASP A 94 -0.91 0.14 -9.12
CA ASP A 94 -1.81 -0.55 -8.22
C ASP A 94 -3.10 -1.01 -8.94
N LEU A 95 -3.72 -0.15 -9.75
CA LEU A 95 -4.90 -0.50 -10.54
C LEU A 95 -4.61 -1.53 -11.65
N LEU A 96 -3.42 -1.47 -12.27
CA LEU A 96 -2.94 -2.50 -13.20
C LEU A 96 -2.78 -3.85 -12.48
N GLY A 97 -2.18 -3.85 -11.28
CA GLY A 97 -2.03 -5.05 -10.45
C GLY A 97 -3.38 -5.64 -10.01
N ARG A 98 -4.39 -4.78 -9.80
CA ARG A 98 -5.77 -5.16 -9.50
C ARG A 98 -6.61 -5.49 -10.73
N GLN A 99 -6.04 -5.44 -11.94
CA GLN A 99 -6.71 -5.71 -13.21
C GLN A 99 -7.92 -4.79 -13.48
N LYS A 100 -7.98 -3.61 -12.84
CA LYS A 100 -8.97 -2.57 -13.13
C LYS A 100 -8.54 -1.67 -14.30
N LEU A 101 -7.24 -1.63 -14.58
CA LEU A 101 -6.69 -1.05 -15.81
C LEU A 101 -6.06 -2.13 -16.68
N THR A 102 -6.17 -1.96 -17.98
CA THR A 102 -5.36 -2.67 -18.98
C THR A 102 -4.48 -1.69 -19.73
N THR A 103 -3.34 -2.17 -20.21
CA THR A 103 -2.42 -1.40 -21.06
C THR A 103 -2.46 -1.95 -22.48
N VAL A 104 -2.56 -1.05 -23.45
CA VAL A 104 -2.39 -1.35 -24.88
C VAL A 104 -1.20 -0.55 -25.39
N THR A 105 -0.22 -1.23 -26.00
CA THR A 105 0.92 -0.54 -26.61
C THR A 105 0.47 0.17 -27.88
N THR A 106 0.77 1.46 -27.98
CA THR A 106 0.52 2.27 -29.19
C THR A 106 1.82 2.92 -29.66
N THR A 107 1.83 3.43 -30.89
CA THR A 107 2.99 4.18 -31.44
C THR A 107 3.36 5.42 -30.61
N CYS A 108 2.41 5.95 -29.84
CA CYS A 108 2.59 7.14 -28.99
C CYS A 108 2.94 6.81 -27.52
N GLY A 109 3.10 5.52 -27.20
CA GLY A 109 3.33 4.99 -25.86
C GLY A 109 2.17 4.12 -25.33
N PRO A 110 2.25 3.67 -24.07
CA PRO A 110 1.20 2.84 -23.48
C PRO A 110 -0.10 3.63 -23.24
N LEU A 111 -1.20 3.06 -23.72
CA LEU A 111 -2.57 3.54 -23.52
C LEU A 111 -3.21 2.72 -22.39
N LEU A 112 -3.66 3.42 -21.35
CA LEU A 112 -4.37 2.83 -20.23
C LEU A 112 -5.87 2.83 -20.53
N ARG A 113 -6.54 1.71 -20.31
CA ARG A 113 -7.99 1.55 -20.47
C ARG A 113 -8.61 1.00 -19.20
N LEU A 114 -9.71 1.61 -18.74
CA LEU A 114 -10.51 1.10 -17.63
C LEU A 114 -11.25 -0.16 -18.05
N VAL A 115 -11.12 -1.22 -17.27
CA VAL A 115 -11.91 -2.45 -17.44
C VAL A 115 -13.31 -2.18 -16.90
N LYS A 116 -14.33 -2.41 -17.74
CA LYS A 116 -15.72 -2.38 -17.30
C LYS A 116 -16.03 -3.73 -16.65
N ASP A 117 -16.66 -3.67 -15.48
CA ASP A 117 -17.25 -4.85 -14.82
C ASP A 117 -18.47 -5.35 -15.61
#